data_AF-Q8C2Y2-F1
#
_entry.id   AF-Q8C2Y2-F1
#
_cell.length_a   1.000
_cell.length_b   1.000
_cell.length_c   1.000
_cell.angle_alpha   90.00
_cell.angle_beta   90.00
_cell.angle_gamma   90.00
#
_symmetry.space_group_name_H-M   'P 1'
#
loop_
_entity.id
_entity.type
_entity.pdbx_description
1 polymer ?
#
loop_
_entity_poly.entity_id
_entity_poly.type
_entity_poly.pdbx_seq_one_letter_code
_entity_poly.pdbx_strand_id
1 'polypeptide(L)'
;MEALKVEKFTTANRGNGLRAVAPLRPGELLFRSDPLAYTVCKGSRGVVCDRCLLGKEKLMRCSQCRIAKYCSAKCQKKAWPDHRRECSCLKRLQAQISARLRETSGQGYRQADG
;
A
#
# COMPACT_ATOMS: atom_id res chain seq x y z
N MET A 1 -24.95 -8.17 18.09
CA MET A 1 -23.84 -8.60 17.22
C MET A 1 -24.22 -9.99 16.74
N GLU A 2 -24.41 -10.19 15.44
CA GLU A 2 -24.84 -11.49 14.91
C GLU A 2 -23.75 -12.54 15.21
N ALA A 3 -24.16 -13.76 15.58
CA ALA A 3 -23.21 -14.83 15.88
C ALA A 3 -22.43 -15.21 14.61
N LEU A 4 -21.13 -15.46 14.76
CA LEU A 4 -20.30 -15.90 13.64
C LEU A 4 -20.79 -17.26 13.14
N LYS A 5 -20.93 -17.40 11.81
CA LYS A 5 -21.31 -18.65 11.14
C LYS A 5 -20.11 -19.53 10.80
N VAL A 6 -18.92 -19.08 11.17
CA VAL A 6 -17.66 -19.81 11.02
C VAL A 6 -16.86 -19.75 12.31
N GLU A 7 -16.11 -20.80 12.59
CA GLU A 7 -15.20 -20.88 13.73
C GLU A 7 -13.85 -21.45 13.33
N LYS A 8 -12.81 -21.12 14.10
CA LYS A 8 -11.48 -21.70 13.97
C LYS A 8 -11.49 -23.14 14.48
N PHE A 9 -10.81 -24.05 13.78
CA PHE A 9 -10.56 -25.42 14.24
C PHE A 9 -9.17 -25.91 13.80
N THR A 10 -8.70 -27.02 14.38
CA THR A 10 -7.46 -27.69 13.95
C THR A 10 -7.78 -28.76 12.90
N THR A 11 -7.11 -28.69 11.75
CA THR A 11 -7.24 -29.69 10.67
C THR A 11 -6.36 -30.91 10.93
N ALA A 12 -6.62 -32.02 10.24
CA ALA A 12 -5.85 -33.25 10.40
C ALA A 12 -4.37 -33.12 9.98
N ASN A 13 -4.06 -32.34 8.93
CA ASN A 13 -2.71 -32.27 8.35
C ASN A 13 -2.31 -30.91 7.73
N ARG A 14 -3.03 -29.81 8.01
CA ARG A 14 -2.76 -28.47 7.42
C ARG A 14 -2.75 -27.33 8.45
N GLY A 15 -2.61 -27.64 9.74
CA GLY A 15 -2.66 -26.63 10.81
C GLY A 15 -4.10 -26.14 11.07
N ASN A 16 -4.29 -24.84 11.29
CA ASN A 16 -5.61 -24.27 11.61
C ASN A 16 -6.46 -24.05 10.34
N GLY A 17 -7.78 -24.17 10.47
CA GLY A 17 -8.75 -23.84 9.44
C GLY A 17 -9.96 -23.08 9.99
N LEU A 18 -10.85 -22.69 9.07
CA LEU A 18 -12.20 -22.22 9.39
C LEU A 18 -13.22 -23.27 8.95
N ARG A 19 -14.22 -23.56 9.79
CA ARG A 19 -15.35 -24.43 9.44
C ARG A 19 -16.67 -23.72 9.70
N ALA A 20 -17.71 -24.11 8.97
CA ALA A 20 -19.06 -23.63 9.21
C ALA A 20 -19.61 -24.21 10.52
N VAL A 21 -20.31 -23.38 11.31
CA VAL A 21 -21.04 -23.83 12.51
C VAL A 21 -22.55 -23.93 12.29
N ALA A 22 -23.02 -23.58 11.09
CA ALA A 22 -24.41 -23.67 10.64
C ALA A 22 -24.45 -23.88 9.11
N PRO A 23 -25.58 -24.35 8.54
CA PRO A 23 -25.75 -24.42 7.08
C PRO A 23 -25.56 -23.06 6.41
N LEU A 24 -24.87 -23.03 5.26
CA LEU A 24 -24.57 -21.83 4.48
C LEU A 24 -25.27 -21.86 3.13
N ARG A 25 -25.71 -20.69 2.65
CA ARG A 25 -26.30 -20.53 1.31
C ARG A 25 -25.32 -19.85 0.34
N PRO A 26 -25.41 -20.13 -0.98
CA PRO A 26 -24.66 -19.39 -1.99
C PRO A 26 -24.90 -17.87 -1.88
N GLY A 27 -23.81 -17.09 -1.85
CA GLY A 27 -23.85 -15.63 -1.70
C GLY A 27 -23.91 -15.11 -0.26
N GLU A 28 -23.92 -15.99 0.75
CA GLU A 28 -23.97 -15.58 2.16
C GLU A 28 -22.65 -14.97 2.65
N LEU A 29 -22.72 -13.79 3.29
CA LEU A 29 -21.55 -13.12 3.85
C LEU A 29 -21.08 -13.82 5.12
N LEU A 30 -19.89 -14.42 5.08
CA LEU A 30 -19.31 -15.14 6.24
C LEU A 30 -18.47 -14.22 7.14
N PHE A 31 -17.65 -13.36 6.53
CA PHE A 31 -16.75 -12.46 7.24
C PHE A 31 -16.32 -11.32 6.32
N ARG A 32 -16.04 -10.15 6.90
CA ARG A 32 -15.40 -9.01 6.22
C ARG A 32 -14.39 -8.38 7.16
N SER A 33 -13.29 -7.89 6.61
CA SER A 33 -12.26 -7.22 7.39
C SER A 33 -11.51 -6.24 6.51
N ASP A 34 -11.22 -5.08 7.09
CA ASP A 34 -10.22 -4.18 6.51
C ASP A 34 -8.83 -4.81 6.73
N PRO A 35 -7.86 -4.59 5.81
CA PRO A 35 -6.52 -5.12 5.99
C PRO A 35 -5.90 -4.63 7.30
N LEU A 36 -5.16 -5.49 7.99
CA LEU A 36 -4.34 -5.07 9.14
C LEU A 36 -3.36 -3.95 8.73
N ALA A 37 -2.75 -4.12 7.56
CA ALA A 37 -1.99 -3.13 6.84
C ALA A 37 -2.01 -3.46 5.35
N TYR A 38 -1.85 -2.46 4.49
CA TYR A 38 -1.73 -2.66 3.04
C TYR A 38 -0.91 -1.54 2.41
N THR A 39 -0.41 -1.77 1.19
CA THR A 39 0.27 -0.76 0.39
C THR A 39 0.05 -1.02 -1.10
N VAL A 40 0.24 0.01 -1.92
CA VAL A 40 0.18 -0.13 -3.38
C VAL A 40 1.38 -0.92 -3.91
N CYS A 41 1.11 -1.87 -4.80
CA CYS A 41 2.16 -2.64 -5.47
C CYS A 41 3.02 -1.76 -6.40
N LYS A 42 4.22 -2.22 -6.75
CA LYS A 42 5.18 -1.45 -7.57
C LYS A 42 4.58 -0.99 -8.91
N GLY A 43 3.88 -1.87 -9.62
CA GLY A 43 3.33 -1.59 -10.95
C GLY A 43 2.20 -0.56 -10.97
N SER A 44 1.44 -0.45 -9.87
CA SER A 44 0.31 0.48 -9.77
C SER A 44 0.66 1.79 -9.04
N ARG A 45 1.89 1.91 -8.52
CA ARG A 45 2.29 3.06 -7.73
C ARG A 45 2.20 4.33 -8.55
N GLY A 46 1.43 5.29 -8.05
CA GLY A 46 1.23 6.57 -8.70
C GLY A 46 0.30 6.54 -9.92
N VAL A 47 -0.35 5.41 -10.19
CA VAL A 47 -1.48 5.22 -11.12
C VAL A 47 -2.79 5.10 -10.34
N VAL A 48 -2.74 4.48 -9.15
CA VAL A 48 -3.87 4.39 -8.22
C VAL A 48 -3.62 5.21 -6.95
N CYS A 49 -4.70 5.54 -6.25
CA CYS A 49 -4.64 6.15 -4.92
C CYS A 49 -4.08 5.16 -3.88
N ASP A 50 -3.06 5.56 -3.11
CA ASP A 50 -2.44 4.75 -2.06
C ASP A 50 -3.41 4.35 -0.93
N ARG A 51 -4.59 4.99 -0.83
CA ARG A 51 -5.62 4.63 0.16
C ARG A 51 -6.77 3.79 -0.41
N CYS A 52 -7.50 4.32 -1.39
CA CYS A 52 -8.70 3.61 -1.89
C CYS A 52 -8.39 2.62 -3.02
N LEU A 53 -7.14 2.55 -3.48
CA LEU A 53 -6.67 1.66 -4.55
C LEU A 53 -7.37 1.85 -5.90
N LEU A 54 -8.17 2.91 -6.05
CA LEU A 54 -8.82 3.26 -7.32
C LEU A 54 -7.89 4.08 -8.21
N GLY A 55 -7.89 3.77 -9.51
CA GLY A 55 -7.23 4.56 -10.54
C GLY A 55 -7.90 5.91 -10.76
N LYS A 56 -7.08 6.94 -11.01
CA LYS A 56 -7.53 8.28 -11.41
C LYS A 56 -6.52 8.90 -12.36
N GLU A 57 -7.00 9.69 -13.31
CA GLU A 57 -6.16 10.42 -14.26
C GLU A 57 -5.18 11.37 -13.55
N LYS A 58 -5.64 12.03 -12.48
CA LYS A 58 -4.84 12.94 -11.68
C LYS A 58 -4.83 12.48 -10.22
N LEU A 59 -3.62 12.32 -9.69
CA LEU A 59 -3.37 12.02 -8.29
C LEU A 59 -2.49 13.11 -7.67
N MET A 60 -2.80 13.46 -6.44
CA MET A 60 -2.04 14.42 -5.65
C MET A 60 -0.99 13.69 -4.84
N ARG A 61 0.27 14.06 -4.99
CA ARG A 61 1.36 13.50 -4.19
C ARG A 61 1.38 14.08 -2.78
N CYS A 62 1.78 13.26 -1.80
CA CYS A 62 2.16 13.76 -0.49
C CYS A 62 3.26 14.82 -0.64
N SER A 63 3.08 15.99 -0.04
CA SER A 63 4.03 17.11 -0.16
C SER A 63 5.38 16.81 0.49
N GLN A 64 5.38 15.97 1.54
CA GLN A 64 6.58 15.66 2.32
C GLN A 64 7.46 14.60 1.65
N CYS A 65 6.94 13.38 1.42
CA CYS A 65 7.72 12.29 0.85
C CYS A 65 7.75 12.28 -0.69
N ARG A 66 6.75 12.89 -1.34
CA ARG A 66 6.55 12.88 -2.80
C ARG A 66 6.33 11.49 -3.44
N ILE A 67 6.28 10.43 -2.63
CA ILE A 67 6.07 9.04 -3.05
C ILE A 67 4.59 8.67 -3.08
N ALA A 68 3.92 8.70 -1.93
CA ALA A 68 2.51 8.33 -1.82
C ALA A 68 1.63 9.32 -2.61
N LYS A 69 0.63 8.81 -3.35
CA LYS A 69 -0.29 9.63 -4.12
C LYS A 69 -1.75 9.32 -3.78
N TYR A 70 -2.59 10.34 -3.79
CA TYR A 70 -3.98 10.25 -3.36
C TYR A 70 -4.93 10.86 -4.38
N CYS A 71 -6.11 10.27 -4.54
CA CYS A 71 -7.14 10.81 -5.43
C CYS A 71 -7.85 12.06 -4.90
N SER A 72 -7.71 12.39 -3.62
CA SER A 72 -8.41 13.51 -2.97
C SER A 72 -7.78 13.86 -1.62
N ALA A 73 -8.02 15.09 -1.15
CA ALA A 73 -7.59 15.54 0.16
C ALA A 73 -8.23 14.69 1.27
N LYS A 74 -9.45 14.19 1.02
CA LYS A 74 -10.14 13.21 1.89
C LYS A 74 -9.34 11.92 2.03
N CYS A 75 -8.87 11.32 0.93
CA CYS A 75 -8.05 10.11 1.00
C CYS A 75 -6.70 10.37 1.67
N GLN A 76 -6.05 11.49 1.38
CA GLN A 76 -4.79 11.86 2.03
C GLN A 76 -4.96 12.02 3.54
N LYS A 77 -5.97 12.77 4.00
CA LYS A 77 -6.24 12.98 5.43
C LYS A 77 -6.56 11.67 6.16
N LYS A 78 -7.35 10.79 5.53
CA LYS A 78 -7.70 9.50 6.13
C LYS A 78 -6.56 8.47 6.14
N ALA A 79 -5.59 8.57 5.23
CA ALA A 79 -4.41 7.70 5.23
C ALA A 79 -3.32 8.17 6.20
N TRP A 80 -3.39 9.41 6.68
CA TRP A 80 -2.32 10.02 7.45
C TRP A 80 -1.89 9.25 8.71
N PRO A 81 -2.79 8.69 9.54
CA PRO A 81 -2.37 7.94 10.73
C PRO A 81 -1.41 6.79 10.40
N ASP A 82 -1.69 6.04 9.34
CA ASP A 82 -0.87 4.91 8.89
C ASP A 82 0.37 5.37 8.10
N HIS A 83 0.20 6.39 7.25
CA HIS A 83 1.26 6.93 6.40
C HIS A 83 2.32 7.73 7.19
N ARG A 84 1.97 8.36 8.32
CA ARG A 84 2.84 9.34 9.01
C ARG A 84 4.23 8.78 9.32
N ARG A 85 4.30 7.54 9.80
CA ARG A 85 5.58 6.91 10.18
C ARG A 85 6.43 6.57 8.96
N GLU A 86 5.83 5.98 7.92
CA GLU A 86 6.56 5.64 6.70
C GLU A 86 6.94 6.88 5.87
N CYS A 87 6.19 7.98 5.96
CA CYS A 87 6.44 9.22 5.22
C CYS A 87 7.86 9.75 5.44
N SER A 88 8.34 9.75 6.69
CA SER A 88 9.70 10.17 7.03
C SER A 88 10.76 9.27 6.41
N CYS A 89 10.55 7.95 6.44
CA CYS A 89 11.44 6.97 5.83
C CYS A 89 11.51 7.15 4.31
N LEU A 90 10.36 7.28 3.66
CA LEU A 90 10.24 7.47 2.21
C LEU A 90 10.87 8.80 1.77
N LYS A 91 10.69 9.88 2.52
CA LYS A 91 11.32 11.18 2.26
C LYS A 91 12.85 11.07 2.26
N ARG A 92 13.42 10.39 3.26
CA ARG A 92 14.88 10.17 3.36
C ARG A 92 15.40 9.35 2.18
N LEU A 93 14.71 8.25 1.85
CA LEU A 93 15.09 7.39 0.73
C LEU A 93 15.03 8.15 -0.60
N GLN A 94 13.98 8.94 -0.84
CA GLN A 94 13.84 9.73 -2.06
C GLN A 94 14.98 10.73 -2.23
N ALA A 95 15.42 11.38 -1.14
CA ALA A 95 16.56 12.30 -1.17
C ALA A 95 17.87 11.57 -1.54
N GLN A 96 18.10 10.39 -0.96
CA GLN A 96 19.28 9.56 -1.25
C GLN A 96 19.30 9.07 -2.71
N ILE A 97 18.17 8.57 -3.22
CA ILE A 97 18.05 8.14 -4.62
C ILE A 97 18.31 9.33 -5.55
N SER A 98 17.74 10.50 -5.24
CA SER A 98 17.92 11.70 -6.07
C SER A 98 19.35 12.22 -6.04
N ALA A 99 20.08 12.09 -4.92
CA ALA A 99 21.51 12.42 -4.85
C ALA A 99 22.34 11.47 -5.72
N ARG A 100 22.15 10.15 -5.56
CA ARG A 100 22.88 9.13 -6.31
C ARG A 100 22.67 9.22 -7.82
N LEU A 101 21.44 9.48 -8.27
CA LEU A 101 21.14 9.65 -9.69
C LEU A 101 21.87 10.87 -10.29
N ARG A 102 22.07 11.95 -9.53
CA ARG A 102 22.81 13.13 -10.00
C ARG A 102 24.31 12.85 -10.13
N GLU A 103 24.87 12.08 -9.20
CA GLU A 103 26.27 11.66 -9.26
C GLU A 103 26.55 10.78 -10.50
N THR A 104 25.66 9.84 -10.80
CA THR A 104 25.80 8.99 -12.00
C THR A 104 25.63 9.77 -13.31
N SER A 105 24.76 10.78 -13.33
CA SER A 105 24.61 11.63 -14.53
C SER A 105 25.76 12.63 -14.72
N GLY A 106 26.50 12.96 -13.67
CA GLY A 106 27.66 13.88 -13.71
C GLY A 106 28.98 13.22 -14.11
N GLN A 107 29.08 11.89 -14.17
CA GLN A 107 30.28 11.16 -14.57
C GLN A 107 30.43 10.97 -16.09
N GLY A 108 29.47 11.42 -16.90
CA GLY A 108 29.52 11.32 -18.37
C GLY A 108 30.19 12.49 -19.12
N TYR A 109 30.76 13.49 -18.42
CA TYR A 109 31.26 14.73 -19.03
C TYR A 109 32.70 15.13 -18.63
N ARG A 110 33.55 14.15 -18.27
CA ARG A 110 34.99 14.39 -18.05
C ARG A 110 35.84 13.36 -18.79
N GLN A 111 36.01 13.51 -20.10
CA GLN A 111 37.22 13.18 -20.87
C GLN A 111 36.93 13.32 -22.37
N ALA A 112 37.28 14.47 -22.94
CA ALA A 112 37.58 14.64 -24.36
C ALA A 112 38.33 15.97 -24.55
N ASP A 113 39.47 16.12 -23.87
CA ASP A 113 40.50 17.09 -24.25
C ASP A 113 41.79 16.29 -24.41
N GLY A 114 42.22 16.12 -25.66
CA GLY A 114 43.42 15.41 -26.10
C GLY A 114 43.60 15.62 -27.59
#